data_AF-A0A5A8AI18-F1
#
_entry.id   AF-A0A5A8AI18-F1
#
_cell.length_a   1.000
_cell.length_b   1.000
_cell.length_c   1.000
_cell.angle_alpha   90.00
_cell.angle_beta   90.00
_cell.angle_gamma   90.00
#
_symmetry.space_group_name_H-M   'P 1'
#
loop_
_entity.id
_entity.type
_entity.pdbx_description
1 polymer ?
#
loop_
_entity_poly.entity_id
_entity_poly.type
_entity_poly.pdbx_seq_one_letter_code
_entity_poly.pdbx_strand_id
1 'polypeptide(L)'
;MKVRFKKDLPNYKNLDEYLVIALGLHINKERFYLIADDNFTIGYVTPKHFDIVDDTTDGYVRRDDLNSGGEFYLESEMNHSRKDLKNCWEINNPYENVSYFGDKTYPVSVDYEKSMLNEDNKLSRIEGALLFIDQYLYE
;
A
#
# COMPACT_ATOMS: atom_id res chain seq x y z
N MET A 1 -10.01 4.12 10.75
CA MET A 1 -8.70 4.48 11.33
C MET A 1 -7.94 5.46 10.45
N LYS A 2 -7.44 6.54 11.07
CA LYS A 2 -6.63 7.57 10.40
C LYS A 2 -5.55 8.10 11.33
N VAL A 3 -4.45 8.57 10.74
CA VAL A 3 -3.32 9.14 11.49
C VAL A 3 -2.84 10.45 10.88
N ARG A 4 -2.10 11.24 11.67
CA ARG A 4 -1.42 12.45 11.21
C ARG A 4 0.04 12.39 11.63
N PHE A 5 0.97 12.60 10.70
CA PHE A 5 2.40 12.61 11.05
C PHE A 5 2.76 13.83 11.89
N LYS A 6 3.66 13.62 12.87
CA LYS A 6 4.17 14.70 13.74
C LYS A 6 5.11 15.66 13.04
N LYS A 7 5.66 15.22 11.91
CA LYS A 7 6.58 15.95 11.05
C LYS A 7 6.46 15.40 9.64
N ASP A 8 6.80 16.23 8.65
CA ASP A 8 6.87 15.78 7.27
C ASP A 8 7.93 14.68 7.12
N LEU A 9 7.54 13.60 6.47
CA LEU A 9 8.44 12.49 6.15
C LEU A 9 8.77 12.53 4.66
N PRO A 10 10.03 12.32 4.24
CA PRO A 10 10.46 12.54 2.86
C PRO A 10 9.72 11.73 1.80
N ASN A 11 9.16 10.58 2.18
CA ASN A 11 8.52 9.65 1.26
C ASN A 11 6.99 9.70 1.35
N TYR A 12 6.42 10.60 2.16
CA TYR A 12 4.98 10.65 2.42
C TYR A 12 4.37 12.01 2.06
N LYS A 13 3.14 11.95 1.53
CA LYS A 13 2.46 13.07 0.88
C LYS A 13 2.12 14.12 1.91
N ASN A 14 2.18 15.42 1.66
CA ASN A 14 1.78 16.38 2.70
C ASN A 14 0.23 16.43 2.88
N LEU A 15 -0.35 15.43 3.54
CA LEU A 15 -1.78 15.28 3.82
C LEU A 15 -2.07 15.60 5.28
N ASP A 16 -3.21 16.26 5.53
CA ASP A 16 -3.69 16.53 6.88
C ASP A 16 -3.98 15.24 7.68
N GLU A 17 -4.44 14.21 6.98
CA GLU A 17 -4.78 12.89 7.50
C GLU A 17 -4.41 11.80 6.50
N TYR A 18 -3.82 10.73 7.02
CA TYR A 18 -3.50 9.53 6.26
C TYR A 18 -4.40 8.39 6.65
N LEU A 19 -4.84 7.65 5.64
CA LEU A 19 -5.54 6.40 5.83
C LEU A 19 -4.56 5.32 6.28
N VAL A 20 -4.91 4.62 7.35
CA VAL A 20 -4.21 3.38 7.74
C VAL A 20 -4.78 2.25 6.89
N ILE A 21 -3.98 1.60 6.07
CA ILE A 21 -4.46 0.52 5.19
C ILE A 21 -4.58 -0.78 5.97
N ALA A 22 -3.63 -1.02 6.88
CA ALA A 22 -3.70 -2.15 7.78
C ALA A 22 -3.03 -1.81 9.10
N LEU A 23 -3.38 -2.55 10.14
CA LEU A 23 -2.69 -2.54 11.42
C LEU A 23 -2.56 -3.95 11.97
N GLY A 24 -1.55 -4.17 12.81
CA GLY A 24 -1.38 -5.45 13.46
C GLY A 24 -0.57 -5.36 14.74
N LEU A 25 -0.43 -6.49 15.41
CA LEU A 25 0.42 -6.65 16.57
C LEU A 25 1.67 -7.45 16.23
N HIS A 26 2.81 -6.93 16.66
CA HIS A 26 4.06 -7.67 16.70
C HIS A 26 4.05 -8.71 17.82
N ILE A 27 5.03 -9.63 17.76
CA ILE A 27 5.26 -10.66 18.79
C ILE A 27 5.50 -10.01 20.17
N ASN A 28 6.15 -8.85 20.22
CA ASN A 28 6.38 -8.07 21.45
C ASN A 28 5.16 -7.27 21.93
N LYS A 29 3.98 -7.45 21.30
CA LYS A 29 2.72 -6.73 21.53
C LYS A 29 2.73 -5.25 21.17
N GLU A 30 3.73 -4.77 20.43
CA GLU A 30 3.69 -3.42 19.88
C GLU A 30 2.81 -3.38 18.63
N ARG A 31 1.98 -2.32 18.52
CA ARG A 31 1.18 -2.09 17.32
C ARG A 31 2.05 -1.56 16.19
N PHE A 32 1.79 -2.06 14.99
CA PHE A 32 2.29 -1.50 13.75
C PHE A 32 1.18 -1.12 12.81
N TYR A 33 1.50 -0.22 11.88
CA TYR A 33 0.56 0.38 10.97
C TYR A 33 1.17 0.41 9.58
N LEU A 34 0.35 0.10 8.58
CA LEU A 34 0.71 0.10 7.17
C LEU A 34 0.02 1.29 6.50
N ILE A 35 0.80 2.21 5.94
CA ILE A 35 0.34 3.47 5.38
C ILE A 35 0.97 3.67 4.00
N ALA A 36 0.19 4.17 3.04
CA ALA A 36 0.71 4.46 1.71
C ALA A 36 1.61 5.69 1.69
N ASP A 37 2.70 5.55 0.94
CA ASP A 37 3.66 6.61 0.64
C ASP A 37 3.27 7.37 -0.65
N ASP A 38 4.18 8.21 -1.15
CA ASP A 38 3.95 9.02 -2.36
C ASP A 38 3.76 8.21 -3.63
N ASN A 39 4.36 7.02 -3.67
CA ASN A 39 4.38 6.10 -4.79
C ASN A 39 3.36 4.96 -4.63
N PHE A 40 2.41 5.10 -3.70
CA PHE A 40 1.44 4.05 -3.36
C PHE A 40 2.07 2.75 -2.86
N THR A 41 3.34 2.83 -2.45
CA THR A 41 4.05 1.77 -1.75
C THR A 41 3.54 1.79 -0.32
N ILE A 42 3.17 0.63 0.21
CA ILE A 42 2.58 0.52 1.54
C ILE A 42 3.69 0.29 2.54
N GLY A 43 4.11 1.39 3.17
CA GLY A 43 5.18 1.44 4.13
C GLY A 43 4.76 1.02 5.52
N TYR A 44 5.71 0.41 6.22
CA TYR A 44 5.61 0.14 7.65
C TYR A 44 5.88 1.41 8.46
N VAL A 45 5.04 1.69 9.45
CA VAL A 45 5.20 2.85 10.34
C VAL A 45 4.96 2.45 11.79
N THR A 46 5.83 2.97 12.67
CA THR A 46 5.66 2.83 14.13
C THR A 46 4.90 4.03 14.70
N PRO A 47 4.11 3.82 15.78
CA PRO A 47 3.32 4.89 16.42
C PRO A 47 4.13 6.07 16.99
N LYS A 48 5.47 6.00 16.98
CA LYS A 48 6.33 7.11 17.42
C LYS A 48 6.30 8.31 16.46
N HIS A 49 5.91 8.12 15.20
CA HIS A 49 6.04 9.14 14.16
C HIS A 49 4.74 9.89 13.83
N PHE A 50 3.61 9.48 14.40
CA PHE A 50 2.31 10.06 14.11
C PHE A 50 1.43 10.09 15.36
N ASP A 51 0.34 10.84 15.26
CA ASP A 51 -0.78 10.85 16.20
C ASP A 51 -1.97 10.13 15.55
N ILE A 52 -2.68 9.32 16.33
CA ILE A 52 -3.91 8.65 15.88
C ILE A 52 -5.05 9.67 15.94
N VAL A 53 -5.62 9.99 14.80
CA VAL A 53 -6.74 10.95 14.67
C VAL A 53 -8.07 10.24 14.84
N ASP A 54 -8.13 8.98 14.38
CA ASP A 54 -9.29 8.10 14.49
C ASP A 54 -8.77 6.67 14.74
N ASP A 55 -9.13 6.06 15.88
CA ASP A 55 -8.73 4.70 16.28
C ASP A 55 -9.83 3.65 16.00
N THR A 56 -10.88 3.98 15.25
CA THR A 56 -11.90 2.97 14.92
C THR A 56 -11.37 1.93 13.94
N THR A 57 -11.66 0.66 14.23
CA THR A 57 -11.48 -0.46 13.32
C THR A 57 -12.72 -0.73 12.47
N ASP A 58 -13.73 0.14 12.53
CA ASP A 58 -14.86 0.10 11.60
C ASP A 58 -14.37 0.24 10.16
N GLY A 59 -14.83 -0.65 9.29
CA GLY A 59 -14.35 -0.75 7.91
C GLY A 59 -13.10 -1.62 7.74
N TYR A 60 -12.62 -2.31 8.78
CA TYR A 60 -11.53 -3.29 8.68
C TYR A 60 -12.01 -4.72 8.90
N VAL A 61 -11.37 -5.65 8.22
CA VAL A 61 -11.57 -7.09 8.33
C VAL A 61 -10.38 -7.70 9.05
N ARG A 62 -10.64 -8.57 10.03
CA ARG A 62 -9.61 -9.32 10.74
C ARG A 62 -9.06 -10.43 9.84
N ARG A 63 -7.74 -10.45 9.65
CA ARG A 63 -6.98 -11.34 8.76
C ARG A 63 -5.69 -11.82 9.44
N ASP A 64 -5.84 -12.45 10.61
CA ASP A 64 -4.71 -12.93 11.41
C ASP A 64 -3.83 -13.95 10.64
N ASP A 65 -4.41 -14.62 9.64
CA ASP A 65 -3.69 -15.49 8.70
C ASP A 65 -2.55 -14.77 7.98
N LEU A 66 -2.69 -13.47 7.70
CA LEU A 66 -1.67 -12.66 7.03
C LEU A 66 -0.51 -12.25 7.96
N ASN A 67 -0.66 -12.42 9.27
CA ASN A 67 0.34 -12.06 10.28
C ASN A 67 0.77 -13.28 11.12
N SER A 68 0.89 -14.45 10.48
CA SER A 68 1.32 -15.70 11.13
C SER A 68 0.47 -16.10 12.35
N GLY A 69 -0.84 -15.80 12.32
CA GLY A 69 -1.78 -16.03 13.42
C GLY A 69 -1.80 -14.92 14.48
N GLY A 70 -0.95 -13.90 14.34
CA GLY A 70 -1.00 -12.68 15.14
C GLY A 70 -2.15 -11.77 14.71
N GLU A 71 -2.61 -10.92 15.63
CA GLU A 71 -3.69 -9.97 15.35
C GLU A 71 -3.34 -9.07 14.16
N PHE A 72 -4.24 -9.03 13.17
CA PHE A 72 -4.08 -8.20 11.99
C PHE A 72 -5.43 -7.78 11.43
N TYR A 73 -5.56 -6.50 11.12
CA TYR A 73 -6.74 -5.89 10.52
C TYR A 73 -6.36 -5.23 9.21
N LEU A 74 -7.08 -5.58 8.16
CA LEU A 74 -6.91 -5.05 6.82
C LEU A 74 -8.17 -4.27 6.43
N GLU A 75 -8.02 -3.09 5.84
CA GLU A 75 -9.15 -2.31 5.36
C GLU A 75 -9.99 -3.12 4.36
N SER A 76 -11.32 -3.01 4.44
CA SER A 76 -12.25 -3.93 3.77
C SER A 76 -12.16 -3.89 2.26
N GLU A 77 -12.01 -2.70 1.67
CA GLU A 77 -11.84 -2.53 0.22
C GLU A 77 -10.50 -3.11 -0.22
N MET A 78 -9.43 -2.87 0.55
CA MET A 78 -8.13 -3.49 0.26
C MET A 78 -8.21 -5.02 0.33
N ASN A 79 -8.87 -5.58 1.35
CA ASN A 79 -9.11 -7.01 1.47
C ASN A 79 -9.97 -7.55 0.32
N HIS A 80 -10.89 -6.76 -0.22
CA HIS A 80 -11.69 -7.12 -1.38
C HIS A 80 -10.84 -7.16 -2.65
N SER A 81 -9.98 -6.15 -2.87
CA SER A 81 -9.10 -6.05 -4.03
C SER A 81 -7.97 -7.07 -4.01
N ARG A 82 -7.43 -7.41 -2.83
CA ARG A 82 -6.22 -8.22 -2.64
C ARG A 82 -6.50 -9.53 -1.90
N LYS A 83 -7.38 -10.36 -2.48
CA LYS A 83 -7.71 -11.69 -1.95
C LYS A 83 -6.56 -12.71 -2.09
N ASP A 84 -5.59 -12.38 -2.93
CA ASP A 84 -4.39 -13.17 -3.23
C ASP A 84 -3.34 -13.16 -2.12
N LEU A 85 -3.43 -12.22 -1.17
CA LEU A 85 -2.45 -12.07 -0.09
C LEU A 85 -2.35 -13.34 0.76
N LYS A 86 -1.12 -13.79 0.96
CA LYS A 86 -0.73 -14.87 1.89
C LYS A 86 0.00 -14.32 3.11
N ASN A 87 0.50 -13.09 3.01
CA ASN A 87 1.30 -12.42 4.03
C ASN A 87 1.07 -10.90 3.95
N CYS A 88 0.99 -10.23 5.09
CA CYS A 88 0.84 -8.78 5.19
C CYS A 88 1.92 -7.98 4.44
N TRP A 89 3.13 -8.53 4.26
CA TRP A 89 4.21 -7.86 3.53
C TRP A 89 4.03 -7.85 2.00
N GLU A 90 3.20 -8.75 1.45
CA GLU A 90 2.89 -8.81 0.01
C GLU A 90 2.02 -7.63 -0.45
N ILE A 91 1.42 -6.93 0.50
CA ILE A 91 0.60 -5.74 0.22
C ILE A 91 1.43 -4.60 -0.39
N ASN A 92 2.76 -4.63 -0.27
CA ASN A 92 3.64 -3.54 -0.67
C ASN A 92 3.84 -3.40 -2.19
N ASN A 93 3.10 -4.13 -3.03
CA ASN A 93 3.22 -4.02 -4.48
C ASN A 93 2.31 -2.89 -5.04
N PRO A 94 2.86 -1.74 -5.45
CA PRO A 94 2.05 -0.61 -5.90
C PRO A 94 1.25 -0.91 -7.17
N TYR A 95 1.70 -1.83 -8.03
CA TYR A 95 0.99 -2.17 -9.28
C TYR A 95 -0.30 -2.96 -9.01
N GLU A 96 -0.30 -3.79 -7.97
CA GLU A 96 -1.44 -4.60 -7.58
C GLU A 96 -2.46 -3.79 -6.78
N ASN A 97 -2.09 -2.59 -6.31
CA ASN A 97 -2.93 -1.72 -5.50
C ASN A 97 -3.51 -0.53 -6.27
N VAL A 98 -3.22 -0.40 -7.58
CA VAL A 98 -3.64 0.77 -8.37
C VAL A 98 -5.15 0.98 -8.35
N SER A 99 -5.94 -0.09 -8.48
CA SER A 99 -7.41 -0.02 -8.45
C SER A 99 -7.92 0.51 -7.11
N TYR A 100 -7.40 -0.04 -6.01
CA TYR A 100 -7.74 0.38 -4.65
C TYR A 100 -7.51 1.89 -4.43
N PHE A 101 -6.36 2.41 -4.88
CA PHE A 101 -6.05 3.84 -4.71
C PHE A 101 -6.82 4.74 -5.68
N GLY A 102 -7.12 4.25 -6.89
CA GLY A 102 -7.95 4.95 -7.87
C GLY A 102 -9.36 5.20 -7.35
N ASP A 103 -10.00 4.19 -6.78
CA ASP A 103 -11.38 4.28 -6.29
C ASP A 103 -11.52 5.20 -5.06
N LYS A 104 -10.47 5.29 -4.23
CA LYS A 104 -10.46 6.16 -3.05
C LYS A 104 -10.13 7.63 -3.33
N THR A 105 -9.93 8.01 -4.60
CA THR A 105 -9.47 9.37 -4.96
C THR A 105 -8.25 9.81 -4.16
N TYR A 106 -7.38 8.86 -3.78
CA TYR A 106 -6.21 9.16 -2.98
C TYR A 106 -5.25 10.00 -3.83
N PRO A 107 -4.70 11.11 -3.32
CA PRO A 107 -3.87 12.00 -4.13
C PRO A 107 -2.72 11.21 -4.76
N VAL A 108 -2.57 11.36 -6.07
CA VAL A 108 -1.46 10.79 -6.85
C VAL A 108 -0.29 11.77 -6.77
N SER A 109 0.91 11.30 -6.47
CA SER A 109 2.09 12.18 -6.54
C SER A 109 2.45 12.47 -7.99
N VAL A 110 2.90 13.69 -8.27
CA VAL A 110 3.31 14.11 -9.63
C VAL A 110 4.38 13.17 -10.21
N ASP A 111 5.29 12.69 -9.35
CA ASP A 111 6.35 11.78 -9.76
C ASP A 111 5.81 10.38 -10.10
N TYR A 112 4.86 9.86 -9.33
CA TYR A 112 4.19 8.59 -9.65
C TYR A 112 3.36 8.71 -10.94
N GLU A 113 2.69 9.83 -11.14
CA GLU A 113 1.92 10.10 -12.36
C GLU A 113 2.83 10.09 -13.60
N LYS A 114 3.95 10.82 -13.54
CA LYS A 114 4.93 10.91 -14.64
C LYS A 114 5.69 9.61 -14.89
N SER A 115 5.92 8.80 -13.87
CA SER A 115 6.71 7.57 -13.99
C SER A 115 5.86 6.34 -14.30
N MET A 116 4.81 6.08 -13.51
CA MET A 116 4.03 4.84 -13.57
C MET A 116 2.73 4.99 -14.37
N LEU A 117 2.10 6.16 -14.34
CA LEU A 117 0.82 6.38 -15.02
C LEU A 117 0.95 6.94 -16.44
N ASN A 118 2.13 7.46 -16.80
CA ASN A 118 2.46 7.94 -18.14
C ASN A 118 2.32 6.81 -19.19
N GLU A 119 1.52 7.07 -20.23
CA GLU A 119 1.23 6.12 -21.32
C GLU A 119 2.50 5.72 -22.08
N ASP A 120 3.45 6.62 -22.30
CA ASP A 120 4.70 6.32 -23.01
C ASP A 120 5.57 5.32 -22.24
N ASN A 121 5.62 5.46 -20.90
CA ASN A 121 6.33 4.52 -20.03
C ASN A 121 5.62 3.17 -19.95
N LYS A 122 4.27 3.15 -19.97
CA LYS A 122 3.49 1.91 -20.01
C LYS A 122 3.75 1.16 -21.32
N LEU A 123 3.70 1.85 -22.45
CA LEU A 123 3.95 1.29 -23.79
C LEU A 123 5.39 0.76 -23.89
N SER A 124 6.38 1.53 -23.46
CA SER A 124 7.80 1.12 -23.49
C SER A 124 8.06 -0.16 -22.67
N ARG A 125 7.36 -0.36 -21.56
CA ARG A 125 7.48 -1.57 -20.73
C ARG A 125 6.80 -2.78 -21.37
N ILE A 126 5.66 -2.58 -22.04
CA ILE A 126 4.99 -3.63 -22.82
C ILE A 126 5.88 -4.07 -23.98
N GLU A 127 6.45 -3.11 -24.72
CA GLU A 127 7.36 -3.38 -25.83
C GLU A 127 8.63 -4.12 -25.36
N GLY A 128 9.24 -3.67 -24.26
CA GLY A 128 10.39 -4.35 -23.66
C GLY A 128 10.07 -5.78 -23.19
N ALA A 129 8.89 -6.00 -22.61
CA ALA A 129 8.45 -7.34 -22.21
C ALA A 129 8.18 -8.26 -23.41
N LEU A 130 7.56 -7.75 -24.47
CA LEU A 130 7.32 -8.49 -25.71
C LEU A 130 8.64 -8.90 -26.37
N LEU A 131 9.62 -7.99 -26.46
CA LEU A 131 10.95 -8.29 -27.01
C LEU A 131 11.68 -9.37 -26.20
N PHE A 132 11.54 -9.35 -24.87
CA PHE A 132 12.15 -10.36 -24.00
C PHE A 132 11.50 -11.74 -24.16
N ILE A 133 10.17 -11.80 -24.31
CA ILE A 133 9.43 -13.05 -24.56
C ILE A 133 9.76 -13.61 -25.95
N ASP A 134 9.89 -12.75 -26.96
CA ASP A 134 10.22 -13.15 -28.33
C ASP A 134 11.62 -13.80 -28.38
N GLN A 135 12.59 -13.30 -27.60
CA GLN A 135 13.89 -13.97 -27.44
C GLN A 135 13.81 -15.38 -26.84
N TYR A 136 12.82 -15.65 -25.98
CA TYR A 136 12.61 -16.97 -25.35
C TYR A 136 11.77 -17.94 -26.19
N LEU A 137 11.01 -17.44 -27.18
CA LEU A 137 10.23 -18.27 -28.10
C LEU A 137 11.05 -18.80 -29.29
N TYR A 138 12.25 -18.25 -29.51
CA TYR A 138 13.15 -18.60 -30.60
C TYR A 138 14.49 -19.23 -30.14
N GLU A 139 14.60 -19.65 -28.87
CA GLU A 139 15.60 -20.61 -28.36
C GLU A 139 14.96 -22.00 -28.16
#